data_AF-A0A7V7L4C3-F1
#
_entry.id   AF-A0A7V7L4C3-F1
#
_cell.length_a   1.000
_cell.length_b   1.000
_cell.length_c   1.000
_cell.angle_alpha   90.00
_cell.angle_beta   90.00
_cell.angle_gamma   90.00
#
_symmetry.space_group_name_H-M   'P 1'
#
loop_
_entity.id
_entity.type
_entity.pdbx_description
1 polymer ?
#
loop_
_entity_poly.entity_id
_entity_poly.type
_entity_poly.pdbx_seq_one_letter_code
_entity_poly.pdbx_strand_id
1 'polypeptide(L)'
;MSESSVTTEIVVRLPKQMVTELDGIGKQENKNRHELICQATQLLLRQHKTKKRYQHESMRRGYIEMGKINLGIASEAFLAEYEAAHTVERLVSGG
;
A
#
# COMPACT_ATOMS: atom_id res chain seq x y z
N MET A 1 -9.54 -6.12 38.20
CA MET A 1 -8.69 -5.26 37.34
C MET A 1 -9.34 -5.22 35.98
N SER A 2 -10.00 -4.10 35.67
CA SER A 2 -11.11 -4.01 34.72
C SER A 2 -10.66 -4.00 33.25
N GLU A 3 -11.34 -4.78 32.41
CA GLU A 3 -11.15 -4.98 30.95
C GLU A 3 -11.32 -3.72 30.06
N SER A 4 -11.17 -2.51 30.61
CA SER A 4 -11.38 -1.25 29.87
C SER A 4 -10.27 -0.90 28.86
N SER A 5 -9.26 -1.76 28.64
CA SER A 5 -8.04 -1.41 27.89
C SER A 5 -7.99 -1.88 26.42
N VAL A 6 -9.01 -2.58 25.90
CA VAL A 6 -8.94 -3.22 24.56
C VAL A 6 -9.71 -2.46 23.47
N THR A 7 -10.68 -1.63 23.82
CA THR A 7 -11.54 -0.94 22.84
C THR A 7 -11.54 0.57 23.04
N THR A 8 -11.67 1.31 21.94
CA THR A 8 -11.78 2.78 21.95
C THR A 8 -13.12 3.16 21.32
N GLU A 9 -13.90 3.96 22.02
CA GLU A 9 -15.17 4.48 21.52
C GLU A 9 -14.94 5.64 20.55
N ILE A 10 -15.64 5.62 19.43
CA ILE A 10 -15.62 6.69 18.43
C ILE A 10 -17.06 7.05 18.05
N VAL A 11 -17.31 8.34 17.84
CA VAL A 11 -18.60 8.85 17.34
C VAL A 11 -18.45 9.18 15.87
N VAL A 12 -19.32 8.61 15.03
CA VAL A 12 -19.30 8.80 13.57
C VAL A 12 -20.65 9.31 13.08
N ARG A 13 -20.63 10.07 11.98
CA ARG A 13 -21.84 10.53 11.28
C ARG A 13 -21.96 9.75 9.98
N LEU A 14 -23.06 9.02 9.81
CA LEU A 14 -23.35 8.24 8.61
C LEU A 14 -24.60 8.77 7.90
N PRO A 15 -24.69 8.64 6.56
CA PRO A 15 -25.92 8.94 5.83
C PRO A 15 -27.10 8.13 6.38
N LYS A 16 -28.28 8.76 6.52
CA LYS A 16 -29.47 8.11 7.07
C LYS A 16 -29.84 6.83 6.31
N GLN A 17 -29.76 6.87 4.99
CA GLN A 17 -30.03 5.72 4.12
C GLN A 17 -29.12 4.53 4.43
N MET A 18 -27.83 4.79 4.65
CA MET A 18 -26.84 3.76 5.00
C MET A 18 -27.14 3.13 6.36
N VAL A 19 -27.59 3.90 7.35
CA VAL A 19 -27.98 3.36 8.66
C VAL A 19 -29.21 2.46 8.53
N THR A 20 -30.19 2.85 7.71
CA THR A 20 -31.39 2.04 7.45
C THR A 20 -31.05 0.72 6.77
N GLU A 21 -30.14 0.74 5.79
CA GLU A 21 -29.66 -0.47 5.13
C GLU A 21 -28.90 -1.38 6.10
N LEU A 22 -28.04 -0.80 6.94
CA LEU A 22 -27.27 -1.53 7.95
C LEU A 22 -28.18 -2.19 9.01
N ASP A 23 -29.29 -1.55 9.37
CA ASP A 23 -30.32 -2.14 10.24
C ASP A 23 -31.04 -3.31 9.55
N GLY A 24 -31.29 -3.21 8.24
CA GLY A 24 -31.87 -4.30 7.44
C GLY A 24 -30.97 -5.53 7.46
N ILE A 25 -29.68 -5.34 7.20
CA ILE A 25 -28.66 -6.40 7.24
C ILE A 25 -28.54 -6.97 8.66
N GLY A 26 -28.49 -6.12 9.68
CA GLY A 26 -28.40 -6.55 11.08
C GLY A 26 -29.56 -7.45 11.50
N LYS A 27 -30.79 -7.15 11.04
CA LYS A 27 -31.96 -8.01 11.27
C LYS A 27 -31.85 -9.35 10.55
N GLN A 28 -31.33 -9.37 9.32
CA GLN A 28 -31.17 -10.61 8.54
C GLN A 28 -30.08 -11.51 9.12
N GLU A 29 -28.97 -10.94 9.56
CA GLU A 29 -27.80 -11.69 10.07
C GLU A 29 -27.81 -11.89 11.59
N ASN A 30 -28.83 -11.39 12.30
CA ASN A 30 -28.92 -11.36 13.77
C ASN A 30 -27.67 -10.73 14.43
N LYS A 31 -27.20 -9.61 13.86
CA LYS A 31 -26.04 -8.85 14.31
C LYS A 31 -26.43 -7.43 14.69
N ASN A 32 -25.70 -6.86 15.65
CA ASN A 32 -25.88 -5.46 16.03
C ASN A 32 -25.04 -4.52 15.14
N ARG A 33 -25.36 -3.22 15.18
CA ARG A 33 -24.65 -2.19 14.38
C ARG A 33 -23.15 -2.16 14.67
N HIS A 34 -22.76 -2.36 15.93
CA HIS A 34 -21.37 -2.35 16.35
C HIS A 34 -20.58 -3.48 15.68
N GLU A 35 -21.10 -4.70 15.69
CA GLU A 35 -20.50 -5.87 15.05
C GLU A 35 -20.32 -5.65 13.55
N LEU A 36 -21.35 -5.13 12.87
CA LEU A 36 -21.29 -4.85 11.43
C LEU A 36 -20.24 -3.79 11.10
N ILE A 37 -20.21 -2.68 11.84
CA ILE A 37 -19.24 -1.60 11.64
C ILE A 37 -17.82 -2.08 11.93
N CYS A 38 -17.61 -2.83 13.01
CA CYS A 38 -16.31 -3.41 13.36
C CYS A 38 -15.84 -4.40 12.29
N GLN A 39 -16.71 -5.30 11.82
CA GLN A 39 -16.39 -6.25 10.75
C GLN A 39 -16.02 -5.53 9.44
N ALA A 40 -16.81 -4.55 9.03
CA ALA A 40 -16.52 -3.75 7.84
C ALA A 40 -15.19 -3.00 7.96
N THR A 41 -14.92 -2.41 9.13
CA THR A 41 -13.66 -1.70 9.40
C THR A 41 -12.46 -2.64 9.36
N GLN A 42 -12.57 -3.84 9.95
CA GLN A 42 -11.52 -4.84 9.89
C GLN A 42 -11.26 -5.30 8.45
N LEU A 43 -12.30 -5.52 7.66
CA LEU A 43 -12.19 -5.89 6.26
C LEU A 43 -11.47 -4.80 5.46
N LEU A 44 -11.86 -3.54 5.62
CA LEU A 44 -11.22 -2.39 4.98
C LEU A 44 -9.72 -2.31 5.31
N LEU A 45 -9.37 -2.43 6.60
CA LEU A 45 -7.97 -2.41 7.05
C LEU A 45 -7.16 -3.58 6.49
N ARG A 46 -7.74 -4.79 6.46
CA ARG A 46 -7.10 -5.97 5.85
C ARG A 46 -6.86 -5.77 4.36
N GLN A 47 -7.86 -5.32 3.62
CA GLN A 47 -7.75 -5.04 2.19
C GLN A 47 -6.65 -4.01 1.91
N HIS A 48 -6.60 -2.92 2.69
CA HIS A 48 -5.57 -1.90 2.54
C HIS A 48 -4.15 -2.46 2.80
N LYS A 49 -3.98 -3.27 3.86
CA LYS A 49 -2.69 -3.93 4.18
C LYS A 49 -2.27 -4.91 3.08
N THR A 50 -3.19 -5.76 2.62
CA THR A 50 -2.91 -6.76 1.58
C THR A 50 -2.55 -6.10 0.26
N LYS A 51 -3.26 -5.04 -0.15
CA LYS A 51 -2.95 -4.29 -1.37
C LYS A 51 -1.52 -3.74 -1.35
N LYS A 52 -1.12 -3.11 -0.24
CA LYS A 52 0.25 -2.59 -0.08
C LYS A 52 1.31 -3.70 -0.17
N ARG A 53 1.06 -4.84 0.49
CA ARG A 53 1.97 -6.00 0.44
C ARG A 53 2.08 -6.58 -0.97
N TYR A 54 0.95 -6.76 -1.64
CA TYR A 54 0.91 -7.27 -3.00
C TYR A 54 1.69 -6.37 -3.97
N GLN A 55 1.51 -5.05 -3.89
CA GLN A 55 2.27 -4.10 -4.73
C GLN A 55 3.79 -4.23 -4.50
N HIS A 56 4.22 -4.25 -3.23
CA HIS A 56 5.64 -4.38 -2.91
C HIS A 56 6.23 -5.72 -3.37
N GLU A 57 5.49 -6.82 -3.18
CA GLU A 57 5.95 -8.14 -3.58
C GLU A 57 5.97 -8.31 -5.11
N SER A 58 4.97 -7.76 -5.81
CA SER A 58 4.92 -7.76 -7.26
C SER A 58 6.09 -6.98 -7.86
N MET A 59 6.41 -5.80 -7.30
CA MET A 59 7.60 -5.04 -7.71
C MET A 59 8.87 -5.83 -7.46
N ARG A 60 9.03 -6.43 -6.27
CA ARG A 60 10.21 -7.23 -5.93
C ARG A 60 10.41 -8.40 -6.90
N ARG A 61 9.33 -9.12 -7.23
CA ARG A 61 9.40 -10.24 -8.19
C ARG A 61 9.81 -9.77 -9.58
N GLY A 62 9.20 -8.71 -10.09
CA GLY A 62 9.57 -8.15 -11.40
C GLY A 62 11.05 -7.74 -11.47
N TYR A 63 11.58 -7.14 -10.41
CA TYR A 63 13.02 -6.82 -10.34
C TYR A 63 13.92 -8.05 -10.32
N ILE A 64 13.54 -9.11 -9.61
CA ILE A 64 14.31 -10.36 -9.58
C ILE A 64 14.28 -11.04 -10.96
N GLU A 65 13.10 -11.12 -11.59
CA GLU A 65 12.91 -11.74 -12.91
C GLU A 65 13.71 -11.00 -14.00
N MET A 66 13.75 -9.66 -13.93
CA MET A 66 14.48 -8.83 -14.89
C MET A 66 15.96 -8.63 -14.54
N GLY A 67 16.45 -9.16 -13.41
CA GLY A 67 17.77 -8.86 -12.88
C GLY A 67 18.91 -9.08 -13.88
N LYS A 68 18.85 -10.16 -14.68
CA LYS A 68 19.85 -10.44 -15.72
C LYS A 68 19.85 -9.41 -16.85
N ILE A 69 18.66 -8.99 -17.29
CA ILE A 69 18.51 -7.99 -18.36
C ILE A 69 18.97 -6.62 -17.85
N ASN A 70 18.52 -6.22 -16.66
CA ASN A 70 18.91 -4.97 -16.03
C ASN A 70 20.43 -4.87 -15.84
N LEU A 71 21.07 -5.96 -15.39
CA LEU A 71 22.52 -6.02 -15.26
C LEU A 71 23.24 -5.90 -16.62
N GLY A 72 22.71 -6.57 -17.65
CA GLY A 72 23.25 -6.49 -19.01
C GLY A 72 23.25 -5.05 -19.54
N ILE A 73 22.09 -4.39 -19.50
CA ILE A 73 21.93 -2.99 -19.94
C ILE A 73 22.84 -2.05 -19.15
N ALA A 74 22.90 -2.21 -17.81
CA ALA A 74 23.78 -1.39 -16.98
C ALA A 74 25.26 -1.57 -17.33
N SER A 75 25.68 -2.81 -17.62
CA SER A 75 27.06 -3.09 -18.00
C SER A 75 27.40 -2.53 -19.38
N GLU A 76 26.48 -2.60 -20.33
CA GLU A 76 26.63 -2.03 -21.68
C GLU A 76 26.72 -0.50 -21.65
N ALA A 77 25.93 0.15 -20.80
CA ALA A 77 25.91 1.62 -20.68
C ALA A 77 27.07 2.20 -19.87
N PHE A 78 27.74 1.40 -19.03
CA PHE A 78 28.70 1.86 -18.02
C PHE A 78 29.82 2.75 -18.58
N LEU A 79 30.45 2.33 -19.68
CA LEU A 79 31.57 3.07 -20.27
C LEU A 79 31.10 4.40 -20.88
N ALA A 80 29.96 4.38 -21.58
CA ALA A 80 29.39 5.57 -22.19
C ALA A 80 28.99 6.62 -21.13
N GLU A 81 28.43 6.19 -20.00
CA GLU A 81 28.13 7.07 -18.86
C GLU A 81 29.41 7.67 -18.25
N TYR A 82 30.47 6.87 -18.10
CA TYR A 82 31.76 7.33 -17.59
C TYR A 82 32.40 8.38 -18.49
N GLU A 83 32.46 8.11 -19.81
CA GLU A 83 33.02 9.03 -20.79
C GLU A 83 32.22 10.35 -20.86
N ALA A 84 30.89 10.27 -20.81
CA ALA A 84 30.04 11.45 -20.78
C ALA A 84 30.29 12.30 -19.53
N ALA A 85 30.34 11.67 -18.35
CA ALA A 85 30.60 12.37 -17.09
C ALA A 85 31.98 13.06 -17.08
N HIS A 86 33.02 12.34 -17.51
CA HIS A 86 34.38 12.87 -17.56
C HIS A 86 34.56 13.96 -18.62
N THR A 87 33.86 13.85 -19.76
CA THR A 87 33.86 14.90 -20.79
C THR A 87 33.22 16.18 -20.27
N VAL A 88 32.10 16.08 -19.56
CA VAL A 88 31.46 17.24 -18.92
C VAL A 88 32.41 17.88 -17.91
N GLU A 89 33.04 17.09 -17.04
CA GLU A 89 34.02 17.58 -16.06
C GLU A 89 35.17 18.35 -16.71
N ARG A 90 35.76 17.81 -17.79
CA ARG A 90 36.82 18.49 -18.55
C ARG A 90 36.36 19.80 -19.16
N LEU A 91 35.14 19.86 -19.69
CA LEU A 91 34.60 21.07 -20.32
C LEU A 91 34.37 22.19 -19.31
N VAL A 92 33.87 21.87 -18.11
CA VAL A 92 33.60 22.90 -17.08
C VAL A 92 34.84 23.29 -16.28
N SER A 93 35.88 22.47 -16.27
CA SER A 93 37.16 22.77 -15.60
C SER A 93 38.08 23.67 -16.43
N GLY A 94 37.66 24.08 -17.64
CA GLY A 94 38.42 24.97 -18.51
C GLY A 94 39.72 24.34 -19.00
N GLY A 95 39.67 23.08 -19.44
CA GLY A 95 40.85 22.29 -19.86
C GLY A 95 41.87 22.99 -20.74
#